data_AF-A0A819FWP2-F1
#
_entry.id   AF-A0A819FWP2-F1
#
_cell.length_a   1.000
_cell.length_b   1.000
_cell.length_c   1.000
_cell.angle_alpha   90.00
_cell.angle_beta   90.00
_cell.angle_gamma   90.00
#
_symmetry.space_group_name_H-M   'P 1'
#
loop_
_entity.id
_entity.type
_entity.pdbx_description
1 polymer ?
#
loop_
_entity_poly.entity_id
_entity_poly.type
_entity_poly.pdbx_seq_one_letter_code
_entity_poly.pdbx_strand_id
1 'polypeptide(L)'
;MALGIHQWRRFNFFDKEVVKRKNGTPLEELKHIQAIASTSTNGAGDGQLVFGSRDGSIWVINRDYETGHIHKFDISLQLLAHSLGDTLIAIGMDESEAKQTIKLWKTDRALVEKENTEPAKIISIPENDHPNSKICAVAITDRHIALGCENGAIYFFISNDLIKEKYVATRN
;
A
#
# COMPACT_ATOMS: atom_id res chain seq x y z
N MET A 1 -50.78 9.07 14.13
CA MET A 1 -49.70 8.15 14.54
C MET A 1 -48.47 8.55 13.73
N ALA A 2 -47.56 9.34 14.31
CA ALA A 2 -46.41 9.88 13.57
C ALA A 2 -45.22 8.93 13.72
N LEU A 3 -44.73 8.41 12.59
CA LEU A 3 -43.48 7.64 12.52
C LEU A 3 -42.31 8.60 12.84
N GLY A 4 -41.81 8.53 14.07
CA GLY A 4 -40.61 9.26 14.49
C GLY A 4 -39.40 8.73 13.73
N ILE A 5 -38.99 9.46 12.69
CA ILE A 5 -37.74 9.19 11.99
C ILE A 5 -36.63 9.66 12.94
N HIS A 6 -35.96 8.73 13.63
CA HIS A 6 -34.76 9.03 14.39
C HIS A 6 -33.69 9.55 13.43
N GLN A 7 -33.59 10.88 13.32
CA GLN A 7 -32.62 11.54 12.47
C GLN A 7 -31.22 11.22 13.02
N TRP A 8 -30.43 10.51 12.21
CA TRP A 8 -29.04 10.20 12.53
C TRP A 8 -28.29 11.52 12.81
N ARG A 9 -27.73 11.65 14.03
CA ARG A 9 -26.88 12.80 14.36
C ARG A 9 -25.55 12.62 13.66
N ARG A 10 -25.27 13.48 12.68
CA ARG A 10 -23.95 13.59 12.07
C ARG A 10 -23.06 14.36 13.03
N PHE A 11 -22.09 13.68 13.62
CA PHE A 11 -21.02 14.32 14.38
C PHE A 11 -19.88 14.66 13.42
N ASN A 12 -19.49 15.93 13.37
CA ASN A 12 -18.26 16.33 12.70
C ASN A 12 -17.12 16.09 13.70
N PHE A 13 -16.27 15.11 13.42
CA PHE A 13 -15.10 14.78 14.25
C PHE A 13 -13.81 15.40 13.72
N PHE A 14 -13.89 16.15 12.63
CA PHE A 14 -12.73 16.71 11.96
C PHE A 14 -13.08 18.03 11.28
N ASP A 15 -12.10 18.93 11.24
CA ASP A 15 -12.08 20.09 10.38
C ASP A 15 -11.18 19.79 9.17
N LYS A 16 -11.50 20.40 8.02
CA LYS A 16 -10.71 20.26 6.80
C LYS A 16 -9.91 21.53 6.59
N GLU A 17 -8.59 21.40 6.58
CA GLU A 17 -7.68 22.49 6.30
C GLU A 17 -6.79 22.17 5.09
N VAL A 18 -6.28 23.22 4.45
CA VAL A 18 -5.26 23.07 3.41
C VAL A 18 -3.95 22.71 4.09
N VAL A 19 -3.42 21.52 3.78
CA VAL A 19 -2.10 21.10 4.24
C VAL A 19 -1.04 22.04 3.65
N LYS A 20 -0.19 22.58 4.52
CA LYS A 20 0.90 23.50 4.17
C LYS A 20 2.23 22.89 4.57
N ARG A 21 3.27 23.13 3.78
CA ARG A 21 4.65 22.80 4.15
C ARG A 21 5.14 23.72 5.26
N LYS A 22 6.33 23.41 5.82
CA LYS A 22 7.00 24.25 6.83
C LYS A 22 7.17 25.72 6.42
N ASN A 23 7.32 26.01 5.13
CA ASN A 23 7.43 27.36 4.59
C ASN A 23 6.07 28.08 4.40
N GLY A 24 4.96 27.45 4.80
CA GLY A 24 3.60 27.99 4.72
C GLY A 24 2.94 27.85 3.36
N THR A 25 3.61 27.29 2.34
CA THR A 25 3.00 27.09 1.02
C THR A 25 2.07 25.86 1.01
N PRO A 26 0.95 25.90 0.29
CA PRO A 26 0.09 24.74 0.11
C PRO A 26 0.83 23.55 -0.51
N LEU A 27 0.48 22.34 -0.09
CA LEU A 27 0.96 21.11 -0.69
C LEU A 27 0.15 20.80 -1.96
N GLU A 28 0.69 21.18 -3.11
CA GLU A 28 0.01 21.09 -4.41
C GLU A 28 0.27 19.78 -5.17
N GLU A 29 1.43 19.14 -4.96
CA GLU A 29 1.90 17.95 -5.69
C GLU A 29 0.92 16.78 -5.65
N LEU A 30 0.16 16.67 -4.55
CA LEU A 30 -0.74 15.54 -4.34
C LEU A 30 -2.17 15.78 -4.83
N LYS A 31 -2.49 16.98 -5.34
CA LYS A 31 -3.87 17.32 -5.76
C LYS A 31 -4.39 16.45 -6.90
N HIS A 32 -3.51 15.91 -7.72
CA HIS A 32 -3.86 15.09 -8.88
C HIS A 32 -3.88 13.59 -8.56
N ILE A 33 -3.47 13.19 -7.35
CA ILE A 33 -3.38 11.79 -6.97
C ILE A 33 -4.78 11.24 -6.68
N GLN A 34 -5.15 10.20 -7.42
CA GLN A 34 -6.33 9.40 -7.15
C GLN A 34 -5.91 8.22 -6.27
N ALA A 35 -5.81 8.46 -4.97
CA ALA A 35 -5.39 7.44 -4.02
C ALA A 35 -6.41 6.29 -3.97
N ILE A 36 -5.96 5.08 -4.28
CA ILE A 36 -6.73 3.82 -4.23
C ILE A 36 -6.30 2.93 -3.06
N ALA A 37 -5.10 3.15 -2.52
CA ALA A 37 -4.57 2.43 -1.38
C ALA A 37 -3.79 3.39 -0.49
N SER A 38 -3.81 3.16 0.83
CA SER A 38 -2.97 3.89 1.77
C SER A 38 -2.58 3.01 2.94
N THR A 39 -1.40 3.30 3.50
CA THR A 39 -0.93 2.71 4.76
C THR A 39 -0.08 3.74 5.49
N SER A 40 0.14 3.54 6.78
CA SER A 40 1.16 4.25 7.54
C SER A 40 2.35 3.33 7.78
N THR A 41 3.56 3.90 7.79
CA THR A 41 4.78 3.21 8.21
C THR A 41 5.37 3.94 9.41
N ASN A 42 6.10 3.23 10.26
CA ASN A 42 6.81 3.83 11.39
C ASN A 42 8.32 3.85 11.15
N GLY A 43 8.74 3.94 9.89
CA GLY A 43 10.16 3.86 9.49
C GLY A 43 11.06 4.74 10.36
N ALA A 44 11.99 4.10 11.07
CA ALA A 44 12.91 4.73 12.02
C ALA A 44 12.30 5.74 13.01
N GLY A 45 11.03 5.54 13.40
CA GLY A 45 10.34 6.33 14.42
C GLY A 45 9.73 7.66 13.96
N ASP A 46 9.78 7.98 12.66
CA ASP A 46 9.32 9.29 12.16
C ASP A 46 7.90 9.27 11.58
N GLY A 47 7.25 8.11 11.46
CA GLY A 47 5.84 7.98 11.06
C GLY A 47 5.54 8.59 9.67
N GLN A 48 5.52 7.78 8.63
CA GLN A 48 5.23 8.22 7.26
C GLN A 48 3.85 7.74 6.82
N LEU A 49 3.21 8.50 5.93
CA LEU A 49 2.01 8.09 5.21
C LEU A 49 2.41 7.67 3.81
N VAL A 50 1.89 6.54 3.35
CA VAL A 50 2.14 6.02 2.01
C VAL A 50 0.82 5.95 1.26
N PHE A 51 0.80 6.50 0.05
CA PHE A 51 -0.36 6.55 -0.82
C PHE A 51 -0.04 5.89 -2.13
N GLY A 52 -1.02 5.14 -2.61
CA GLY A 52 -0.97 4.41 -3.85
C GLY A 52 -2.02 4.93 -4.81
N SER A 53 -1.61 5.29 -6.02
CA SER A 53 -2.47 5.83 -7.06
C SER A 53 -2.90 4.75 -8.05
N ARG A 54 -4.02 4.98 -8.73
CA ARG A 54 -4.57 4.06 -9.74
C ARG A 54 -3.62 3.78 -10.90
N ASP A 55 -2.76 4.75 -11.24
CA ASP A 55 -1.78 4.66 -12.32
C ASP A 55 -0.48 3.94 -11.91
N GLY A 56 -0.46 3.30 -10.74
CA GLY A 56 0.70 2.55 -10.25
C GLY A 56 1.67 3.35 -9.38
N SER A 57 1.55 4.68 -9.34
CA SER A 57 2.45 5.52 -8.55
C SER A 57 2.28 5.34 -7.05
N ILE A 58 3.40 5.34 -6.33
CA ILE A 58 3.48 5.24 -4.87
C ILE A 58 4.19 6.47 -4.34
N TRP A 59 3.51 7.15 -3.43
CA TRP A 59 3.95 8.39 -2.80
C TRP A 59 4.12 8.19 -1.31
N VAL A 60 5.14 8.80 -0.74
CA VAL A 60 5.42 8.81 0.69
C VAL A 60 5.38 10.25 1.18
N ILE A 61 4.80 10.49 2.35
CA ILE A 61 4.76 11.79 3.01
C ILE A 61 5.28 11.62 4.44
N ASN A 62 6.21 12.46 4.86
CA ASN A 62 6.67 12.50 6.25
C ASN A 62 5.87 13.51 7.10
N ARG A 63 6.20 13.64 8.39
CA ARG A 63 5.54 14.57 9.31
C ARG A 63 5.75 16.05 8.98
N ASP A 64 6.78 16.34 8.20
CA ASP A 64 7.10 17.69 7.75
C ASP A 64 6.38 18.07 6.44
N TYR A 65 5.50 17.17 5.96
CA TYR A 65 4.79 17.28 4.68
C TYR A 65 5.73 17.36 3.47
N GLU A 66 6.93 16.81 3.60
CA GLU A 66 7.80 16.53 2.47
C GLU A 66 7.30 15.26 1.79
N THR A 67 7.35 15.25 0.47
CA THR A 67 6.80 14.17 -0.35
C THR A 67 7.90 13.52 -1.16
N GLY A 68 7.88 12.19 -1.25
CA GLY A 68 8.72 11.40 -2.13
C GLY A 68 7.88 10.55 -3.06
N HIS A 69 8.23 10.52 -4.35
CA HIS A 69 7.71 9.53 -5.30
C HIS A 69 8.66 8.33 -5.32
N ILE A 70 8.27 7.22 -4.71
CA ILE A 70 9.19 6.10 -4.49
C ILE A 70 9.17 5.10 -5.62
N HIS A 71 8.04 4.92 -6.30
CA HIS A 71 7.91 3.89 -7.32
C HIS A 71 6.66 4.08 -8.17
N LYS A 72 6.66 3.47 -9.36
CA LYS A 72 5.47 3.35 -10.22
C LYS A 72 5.42 1.96 -10.85
N PHE A 73 4.34 1.23 -10.61
CA PHE A 73 4.02 0.02 -11.38
C PHE A 73 3.66 0.38 -12.82
N ASP A 74 4.00 -0.46 -13.79
CA ASP A 74 3.79 -0.16 -15.21
C ASP A 74 2.30 -0.03 -15.58
N ILE A 75 1.45 -0.87 -14.98
CA ILE A 75 0.02 -0.94 -15.29
C ILE A 75 -0.80 -0.32 -14.16
N SER A 76 -0.72 -0.89 -12.95
CA SER A 76 -1.56 -0.46 -11.83
C SER A 76 -1.06 -0.98 -10.50
N LEU A 77 -1.33 -0.21 -9.45
CA LEU A 77 -1.24 -0.66 -8.07
C LEU A 77 -2.59 -1.26 -7.64
N GLN A 78 -2.56 -2.24 -6.74
CA GLN A 78 -3.77 -2.84 -6.17
C GLN A 78 -3.82 -2.66 -4.66
N LEU A 79 -2.71 -2.90 -3.95
CA LEU A 79 -2.67 -2.85 -2.49
C LEU A 79 -1.38 -2.25 -1.97
N LEU A 80 -1.50 -1.59 -0.82
CA LEU A 80 -0.40 -1.20 0.04
C LEU A 80 -0.64 -1.75 1.43
N ALA A 81 0.42 -2.24 2.05
CA ALA A 81 0.40 -2.66 3.43
C ALA A 81 1.76 -2.45 4.06
N HIS A 82 1.76 -2.31 5.38
CA HIS A 82 2.99 -2.18 6.16
C HIS A 82 3.09 -3.34 7.16
N SER A 83 4.24 -3.99 7.22
CA SER A 83 4.50 -5.00 8.24
C SER A 83 4.78 -4.34 9.59
N LEU A 84 4.60 -5.07 10.69
CA LEU A 84 4.82 -4.53 12.05
C LEU A 84 6.30 -4.11 12.30
N GLY A 85 7.23 -4.54 11.44
CA GLY A 85 8.62 -4.13 11.47
C GLY A 85 8.85 -2.85 10.66
N ASP A 86 9.61 -2.99 9.58
CA ASP A 86 10.09 -1.90 8.73
C ASP A 86 9.95 -2.21 7.23
N THR A 87 8.90 -2.95 6.85
CA THR A 87 8.71 -3.35 5.45
C THR A 87 7.41 -2.79 4.89
N LEU A 88 7.52 -1.96 3.86
CA LEU A 88 6.42 -1.58 3.00
C LEU A 88 6.24 -2.66 1.95
N ILE A 89 5.00 -3.13 1.81
CA ILE A 89 4.59 -4.11 0.81
C ILE A 89 3.65 -3.40 -0.16
N ALA A 90 3.99 -3.44 -1.45
CA ALA A 90 3.08 -3.03 -2.51
C ALA A 90 2.80 -4.19 -3.45
N ILE A 91 1.56 -4.31 -3.87
CA ILE A 91 1.12 -5.34 -4.81
C ILE A 91 0.50 -4.63 -6.00
N GLY A 92 0.97 -4.98 -7.19
CA GLY A 92 0.54 -4.35 -8.42
C GLY A 92 0.90 -5.20 -9.63
N MET A 93 0.75 -4.59 -10.80
CA MET A 93 0.88 -5.23 -12.10
C MET A 93 1.99 -4.53 -12.88
N ASP A 94 3.01 -5.30 -13.28
CA ASP A 94 4.11 -4.85 -14.14
C ASP A 94 4.09 -5.61 -15.48
N GLU A 95 4.80 -5.07 -16.48
CA GLU A 95 5.00 -5.62 -17.82
C GLU A 95 3.72 -5.85 -18.65
N SER A 96 3.87 -5.87 -19.98
CA SER A 96 2.76 -6.06 -20.94
C SER A 96 1.99 -7.38 -20.78
N GLU A 97 2.59 -8.38 -20.12
CA GLU A 97 1.97 -9.68 -19.84
C GLU A 97 1.04 -9.65 -18.62
N ALA A 98 0.88 -8.50 -17.95
CA ALA A 98 0.01 -8.32 -16.79
C ALA A 98 0.37 -9.29 -15.65
N LYS A 99 1.66 -9.34 -15.28
CA LYS A 99 2.12 -10.16 -14.16
C LYS A 99 1.93 -9.41 -12.86
N GLN A 100 1.30 -10.07 -11.89
CA GLN A 100 1.16 -9.53 -10.54
C GLN A 100 2.48 -9.72 -9.78
N THR A 101 3.05 -8.63 -9.28
CA THR A 101 4.28 -8.61 -8.51
C THR A 101 4.04 -8.05 -7.11
N ILE A 102 4.79 -8.58 -6.14
CA ILE A 102 4.88 -8.07 -4.79
C ILE A 102 6.24 -7.38 -4.67
N LYS A 103 6.24 -6.08 -4.39
CA LYS A 103 7.45 -5.29 -4.20
C LYS A 103 7.58 -4.90 -2.73
N LEU A 104 8.80 -5.05 -2.20
CA LEU A 104 9.12 -4.84 -0.80
C LEU A 104 10.15 -3.72 -0.67
N TRP A 105 9.89 -2.74 0.19
CA TRP A 105 10.84 -1.70 0.56
C TRP A 105 11.11 -1.74 2.05
N LYS A 106 12.35 -1.44 2.42
CA LYS A 106 12.64 -1.08 3.80
C LYS A 106 12.13 0.33 4.06
N THR A 107 11.39 0.52 5.14
CA THR A 107 10.89 1.83 5.56
C THR A 107 11.92 2.47 6.47
N ASP A 108 12.68 3.40 5.93
CA ASP A 108 13.58 4.26 6.68
C ASP A 108 13.32 5.73 6.33
N ARG A 109 14.11 6.65 6.92
CA ARG A 109 13.99 8.07 6.61
C ARG A 109 14.35 8.39 5.16
N ALA A 110 15.27 7.64 4.55
CA ALA A 110 15.70 7.89 3.19
C ALA A 110 14.62 7.57 2.15
N LEU A 111 13.58 6.80 2.53
CA LEU A 111 12.47 6.46 1.65
C LEU A 111 11.72 7.69 1.12
N VAL A 112 11.57 8.76 1.91
CA VAL A 112 10.94 10.01 1.43
C VAL A 112 11.92 10.90 0.67
N GLU A 113 13.21 10.81 0.96
CA GLU A 113 14.27 11.66 0.39
C GLU A 113 14.70 11.21 -1.01
N LYS A 114 14.48 9.93 -1.35
CA LYS A 114 14.95 9.32 -2.60
C LYS A 114 13.80 9.11 -3.58
N GLU A 115 13.85 9.83 -4.69
CA GLU A 115 12.98 9.55 -5.82
C GLU A 115 13.31 8.18 -6.45
N ASN A 116 12.26 7.47 -6.87
CA ASN A 116 12.34 6.17 -7.53
C ASN A 116 13.23 5.17 -6.78
N THR A 117 13.00 5.06 -5.47
CA THR A 117 13.68 4.06 -4.64
C THR A 117 13.36 2.66 -5.14
N GLU A 118 14.38 1.92 -5.57
CA GLU A 118 14.23 0.53 -5.98
C GLU A 118 13.74 -0.35 -4.82
N PRO A 119 12.82 -1.30 -5.08
CA PRO A 119 12.41 -2.25 -4.07
C PRO A 119 13.61 -3.10 -3.63
N ALA A 120 13.72 -3.33 -2.33
CA ALA A 120 14.69 -4.26 -1.76
C ALA A 120 14.47 -5.70 -2.25
N LYS A 121 13.21 -6.03 -2.61
CA LYS A 121 12.86 -7.33 -3.18
C LYS A 121 11.62 -7.25 -4.06
N ILE A 122 11.62 -8.02 -5.15
CA ILE A 122 10.46 -8.24 -6.01
C ILE A 122 10.15 -9.74 -6.02
N ILE A 123 8.89 -10.09 -5.84
CA ILE A 123 8.40 -11.48 -5.83
C ILE A 123 7.31 -11.59 -6.90
N SER A 124 7.48 -12.49 -7.84
CA SER A 124 6.45 -12.84 -8.82
C SER A 124 5.56 -13.93 -8.25
N ILE A 125 4.24 -13.77 -8.40
CA ILE A 125 3.30 -14.79 -7.97
C ILE A 125 3.15 -15.81 -9.10
N PRO A 126 3.39 -17.11 -8.87
CA PRO A 126 3.27 -18.10 -9.92
C PRO A 126 1.83 -18.23 -10.40
N GLU A 127 1.62 -18.00 -11.71
CA GLU A 127 0.31 -18.12 -12.35
C GLU A 127 -0.23 -19.56 -12.32
N ASN A 128 0.63 -20.56 -12.15
CA ASN A 128 0.28 -21.96 -12.25
C ASN A 128 -0.70 -22.45 -11.17
N ASP A 129 -0.75 -21.79 -10.00
CA ASP A 129 -1.67 -22.19 -8.94
C ASP A 129 -3.06 -21.59 -9.11
N HIS A 130 -3.14 -20.32 -9.56
CA HIS A 130 -4.37 -19.58 -9.73
C HIS A 130 -4.26 -18.56 -10.90
N PRO A 131 -4.36 -19.03 -12.16
CA PRO A 131 -4.12 -18.17 -13.31
C PRO A 131 -5.11 -17.01 -13.36
N ASN A 132 -4.59 -15.81 -13.63
CA ASN A 132 -5.34 -14.55 -13.72
C ASN A 132 -6.09 -14.12 -12.45
N SER A 133 -5.80 -14.73 -11.30
CA SER A 133 -6.44 -14.35 -10.05
C SER A 133 -5.73 -13.16 -9.42
N LYS A 134 -6.44 -12.02 -9.30
CA LYS A 134 -5.90 -10.81 -8.69
C LYS A 134 -5.96 -10.93 -7.17
N ILE A 135 -4.85 -10.65 -6.50
CA ILE A 135 -4.90 -10.32 -5.07
C ILE A 135 -5.72 -9.04 -4.85
N CYS A 136 -6.68 -9.14 -3.94
CA CYS A 136 -7.57 -8.05 -3.55
C CYS A 136 -7.60 -7.79 -2.03
N ALA A 137 -6.97 -8.65 -1.22
CA ALA A 137 -6.90 -8.47 0.22
C ALA A 137 -5.52 -8.87 0.78
N VAL A 138 -5.13 -8.25 1.88
CA VAL A 138 -3.88 -8.54 2.60
C VAL A 138 -4.12 -8.48 4.10
N ALA A 139 -3.60 -9.46 4.83
CA ALA A 139 -3.56 -9.48 6.29
C ALA A 139 -2.12 -9.78 6.74
N ILE A 140 -1.62 -8.99 7.70
CA ILE A 140 -0.23 -9.06 8.14
C ILE A 140 -0.17 -9.15 9.65
N THR A 141 0.70 -10.04 10.13
CA THR A 141 1.13 -10.15 11.53
C THR A 141 2.65 -10.00 11.59
N ASP A 142 3.24 -10.12 12.79
CA ASP A 142 4.69 -10.16 12.96
C ASP A 142 5.35 -11.32 12.20
N ARG A 143 4.65 -12.45 12.07
CA ARG A 143 5.20 -13.71 11.55
C ARG A 143 4.58 -14.21 10.25
N HIS A 144 3.45 -13.66 9.84
CA HIS A 144 2.70 -14.19 8.71
C HIS A 144 2.10 -13.09 7.85
N ILE A 145 2.04 -13.37 6.55
CA ILE A 145 1.32 -12.58 5.56
C ILE A 145 0.36 -13.50 4.82
N ALA A 146 -0.90 -13.12 4.78
CA ALA A 146 -1.93 -13.79 3.97
C ALA A 146 -2.41 -12.84 2.88
N LEU A 147 -2.38 -13.28 1.64
CA LEU A 147 -2.88 -12.55 0.48
C LEU A 147 -4.12 -13.28 -0.05
N GLY A 148 -5.25 -12.57 -0.03
CA GLY A 148 -6.53 -13.08 -0.51
C GLY A 148 -6.77 -12.66 -1.95
N CYS A 149 -7.20 -13.62 -2.75
CA CYS A 149 -7.50 -13.45 -4.16
C CYS A 149 -9.00 -13.31 -4.45
N GLU A 150 -9.33 -12.67 -5.57
CA GLU A 150 -10.73 -12.50 -6.03
C GLU A 150 -11.45 -13.85 -6.24
N ASN A 151 -10.72 -14.92 -6.60
CA ASN A 151 -11.26 -16.27 -6.76
C ASN A 151 -11.38 -17.07 -5.44
N GLY A 152 -11.10 -16.44 -4.29
CA GLY A 152 -11.13 -17.07 -2.97
C GLY A 152 -9.87 -17.85 -2.59
N ALA A 153 -8.85 -17.92 -3.46
CA ALA A 153 -7.57 -18.50 -3.10
C ALA A 153 -6.84 -17.64 -2.07
N ILE A 154 -5.97 -18.28 -1.29
CA ILE A 154 -5.13 -17.61 -0.30
C ILE A 154 -3.68 -18.05 -0.51
N TYR A 155 -2.81 -17.07 -0.73
CA TYR A 155 -1.37 -17.24 -0.62
C TYR A 155 -0.93 -16.93 0.80
N PHE A 156 -0.29 -17.89 1.46
CA PHE A 156 0.20 -17.74 2.81
C PHE A 156 1.73 -17.78 2.86
N PHE A 157 2.33 -16.77 3.49
CA PHE A 157 3.76 -16.61 3.67
C PHE A 157 4.08 -16.50 5.15
N ILE A 158 5.17 -17.12 5.59
CA ILE A 158 5.84 -16.72 6.83
C ILE A 158 6.64 -15.45 6.52
N SER A 159 6.70 -14.45 7.41
CA SER A 159 7.33 -13.15 7.12
C SER A 159 8.79 -13.29 6.63
N ASN A 160 9.54 -14.24 7.19
CA ASN A 160 10.90 -14.59 6.72
C ASN A 160 10.92 -15.28 5.35
N ASP A 161 9.81 -15.92 4.97
CA ASP A 161 9.67 -16.64 3.71
C ASP A 161 9.36 -15.71 2.53
N LEU A 162 8.87 -14.50 2.75
CA LEU A 162 8.87 -13.47 1.69
C LEU A 162 10.30 -13.17 1.23
N ILE A 163 11.26 -13.13 2.16
CA ILE A 163 12.68 -13.00 1.84
C ILE A 163 13.22 -14.25 1.13
N LYS A 164 12.60 -15.42 1.31
CA LYS A 164 13.02 -16.71 0.71
C LYS A 164 12.15 -17.20 -0.46
N GLU A 165 11.13 -16.44 -0.87
CA GLU A 165 10.16 -16.83 -1.91
C GLU A 165 9.44 -18.17 -1.66
N LYS A 166 9.02 -18.44 -0.42
CA LYS A 166 8.19 -19.62 -0.12
C LYS A 166 6.76 -19.22 0.22
N TYR A 167 5.80 -19.92 -0.37
CA TYR A 167 4.38 -19.77 -0.05
C TYR A 167 3.66 -21.12 -0.09
N VAL A 168 2.51 -21.16 0.58
CA VAL A 168 1.53 -22.25 0.45
C VAL A 168 0.27 -21.66 -0.16
N ALA A 169 -0.14 -22.18 -1.31
CA ALA A 169 -1.44 -21.88 -1.91
C ALA A 169 -2.47 -22.91 -1.45
N THR A 170 -3.63 -22.44 -0.99
CA THR A 170 -4.75 -23.32 -0.64
C THR A 170 -5.71 -23.39 -1.83
N ARG A 171 -6.06 -24.62 -2.24
CA ARG A 171 -7.08 -24.87 -3.26
C ARG A 171 -8.41 -25.16 -2.56
N ASN A 172 -9.49 -24.53 -3.06
CA ASN A 172 -10.86 -24.91 -2.70
C ASN A 172 -11.24 -26.25 -3.32
#